data_AF-A0A5N4ABY8-F1
#
_entry.id   AF-A0A5N4ABY8-F1
#
_cell.length_a   1.000
_cell.length_b   1.000
_cell.length_c   1.000
_cell.angle_alpha   90.00
_cell.angle_beta   90.00
_cell.angle_gamma   90.00
#
_symmetry.space_group_name_H-M   'P 1'
#
loop_
_entity.id
_entity.type
_entity.pdbx_description
1 polymer ?
#
loop_
_entity_poly.entity_id
_entity_poly.type
_entity_poly.pdbx_seq_one_letter_code
_entity_poly.pdbx_strand_id
1 'polypeptide(L)'
;MQTGSSKNNCKMLIYKLVCVYFISVGQDVSCRRVNKNDGLKSKRISVQQIRRADQICYDIVGCFDLPRKFSPLHKGPESPAVINTKFFLFRNDLKFSTPQRLYYEDNGRTLNQSKFNASEHVKVIVHGYLGSWRDGGGLAGAKLYTQLCKCNVILLDWERGARGPNYGNAAANTEIVGRQLGILLLHMINQGLDPHYIHIVGFSLGAHVAGCASEVLKSNGLMIGRITGLDAASPLFRNNHVRAKSKKLDRSDALLVDAVHTDSSPFFTDGFGLLEPIGHVDFFPNGGFEQPGCSDRTASVVVTHLEKTLTRETACSHVRAWELFRESLEIQLKQAPSCSFVAYKCRGGLEEYRQGECFPSMDNGGFGSNNDIGKMGEYVQGDGIMYLATKNKYPFCGTQMQVGIFLTNATQSLNGMVHCNLRQGNSSINFKIPMGNGPSTLYGLSVMEPVAMNHDQKVKGSIAYYQNPNEKQNGTDAPKQPMLAYKVTLRDTNGNSWSMCTNDVQLQAKPTHLTLNSGSC
;
A
#
# COMPACT_ATOMS: atom_id res chain seq x y z
N MET A 1 -48.81 -51.59 -48.77
CA MET A 1 -49.98 -51.87 -47.91
C MET A 1 -49.59 -51.70 -46.45
N GLN A 2 -50.56 -51.47 -45.55
CA GLN A 2 -50.41 -51.62 -44.08
C GLN A 2 -50.37 -53.14 -43.74
N THR A 3 -50.15 -53.68 -42.53
CA THR A 3 -50.22 -53.21 -41.12
C THR A 3 -49.00 -53.72 -40.31
N GLY A 4 -48.56 -53.12 -39.19
CA GLY A 4 -49.13 -53.26 -37.82
C GLY A 4 -49.04 -54.72 -37.30
N SER A 5 -48.49 -55.09 -36.13
CA SER A 5 -48.30 -54.45 -34.81
C SER A 5 -47.34 -55.31 -33.93
N SER A 6 -46.85 -54.98 -32.72
CA SER A 6 -46.77 -53.75 -31.90
C SER A 6 -45.89 -53.97 -30.63
N LYS A 7 -44.95 -53.04 -30.33
CA LYS A 7 -44.36 -52.69 -29.00
C LYS A 7 -43.62 -53.74 -28.14
N ASN A 8 -42.42 -53.36 -27.66
CA ASN A 8 -42.27 -53.09 -26.22
C ASN A 8 -41.21 -52.02 -25.89
N ASN A 9 -41.40 -51.35 -24.76
CA ASN A 9 -40.61 -50.21 -24.23
C ASN A 9 -39.59 -50.68 -23.16
N CYS A 10 -38.61 -49.92 -22.65
CA CYS A 10 -37.89 -48.68 -23.06
C CYS A 10 -36.89 -48.35 -21.91
N LYS A 11 -35.66 -47.87 -22.22
CA LYS A 11 -35.07 -46.65 -21.61
C LYS A 11 -33.65 -46.35 -22.10
N MET A 12 -33.32 -45.06 -22.14
CA MET A 12 -31.99 -44.53 -22.48
C MET A 12 -31.02 -44.62 -21.31
N LEU A 13 -29.73 -44.71 -21.62
CA LEU A 13 -28.76 -43.72 -21.13
C LEU A 13 -27.72 -43.46 -22.22
N ILE A 14 -27.50 -42.19 -22.61
CA ILE A 14 -26.50 -41.81 -23.60
C ILE A 14 -25.60 -40.74 -22.98
N TYR A 15 -24.32 -41.08 -22.80
CA TYR A 15 -23.24 -40.11 -22.72
C TYR A 15 -22.29 -40.40 -23.88
N LYS A 16 -22.25 -39.49 -24.86
CA LYS A 16 -21.24 -39.54 -25.94
C LYS A 16 -19.92 -39.00 -25.40
N LEU A 17 -18.85 -39.77 -25.57
CA LEU A 17 -17.50 -39.21 -25.51
C LEU A 17 -17.29 -38.27 -26.71
N VAL A 18 -16.53 -37.21 -26.51
CA VAL A 18 -15.85 -36.46 -27.58
C VAL A 18 -14.37 -36.51 -27.26
N CYS A 19 -13.56 -36.98 -28.21
CA CYS A 19 -12.12 -37.11 -28.03
C CYS A 19 -11.43 -35.75 -28.19
N VAL A 20 -10.40 -35.50 -27.38
CA VAL A 20 -9.36 -34.51 -27.67
C VAL A 20 -8.05 -35.27 -27.86
N TYR A 21 -7.29 -34.90 -28.88
CA TYR A 21 -6.04 -35.58 -29.26
C TYR A 21 -4.97 -35.44 -28.16
N PHE A 22 -4.28 -36.54 -27.87
CA PHE A 22 -2.94 -36.53 -27.28
C PHE A 22 -1.95 -37.06 -28.30
N ILE A 23 -0.91 -36.29 -28.60
CA ILE A 23 0.24 -36.74 -29.38
C ILE A 23 1.28 -37.34 -28.42
N SER A 24 1.83 -38.49 -28.79
CA SER A 24 2.68 -39.32 -27.93
C SER A 24 4.17 -38.95 -27.99
N VAL A 25 4.82 -38.93 -26.83
CA VAL A 25 6.17 -39.51 -26.65
C VAL A 25 6.13 -40.31 -25.35
N GLY A 26 6.58 -41.58 -25.37
CA GLY A 26 6.42 -42.52 -24.25
C GLY A 26 7.70 -42.80 -23.46
N GLN A 27 7.55 -43.54 -22.36
CA GLN A 27 8.60 -44.28 -21.65
C GLN A 27 7.98 -45.47 -20.91
N ASP A 28 8.71 -46.58 -20.82
CA ASP A 28 8.21 -47.86 -20.30
C ASP A 28 7.91 -47.87 -18.79
N VAL A 29 6.80 -48.50 -18.41
CA VAL A 29 6.45 -48.76 -17.01
C VAL A 29 6.68 -50.24 -16.67
N SER A 30 7.83 -50.54 -16.06
CA SER A 30 8.15 -51.88 -15.59
C SER A 30 7.41 -52.22 -14.28
N CYS A 31 6.29 -52.93 -14.38
CA CYS A 31 5.50 -53.35 -13.22
C CYS A 31 6.12 -54.56 -12.49
N ARG A 32 6.79 -54.32 -11.34
CA ARG A 32 7.06 -55.39 -10.36
C ARG A 32 5.88 -55.60 -9.42
N ARG A 33 5.46 -56.86 -9.25
CA ARG A 33 4.52 -57.27 -8.20
C ARG A 33 5.18 -57.14 -6.82
N VAL A 34 4.41 -56.70 -5.82
CA VAL A 34 4.75 -56.80 -4.40
C VAL A 34 3.71 -57.73 -3.75
N ASN A 35 4.17 -58.77 -3.06
CA ASN A 35 3.27 -59.72 -2.40
C ASN A 35 2.72 -59.15 -1.08
N LYS A 36 1.53 -59.61 -0.69
CA LYS A 36 0.99 -59.38 0.65
C LYS A 36 1.75 -60.23 1.67
N ASN A 37 2.38 -59.60 2.65
CA ASN A 37 2.16 -59.80 4.09
C ASN A 37 3.18 -58.97 4.89
N ASP A 38 2.70 -58.07 5.76
CA ASP A 38 3.02 -58.02 7.20
C ASP A 38 2.65 -56.68 7.88
N GLY A 39 2.30 -56.78 9.17
CA GLY A 39 2.54 -55.75 10.19
C GLY A 39 1.75 -54.43 10.13
N LEU A 40 0.67 -54.34 10.92
CA LEU A 40 0.16 -53.02 11.37
C LEU A 40 1.18 -52.34 12.31
N LYS A 41 1.94 -51.34 11.82
CA LYS A 41 2.61 -50.34 12.67
C LYS A 41 2.49 -48.92 12.09
N SER A 42 2.17 -47.99 12.98
CA SER A 42 2.04 -46.52 12.82
C SER A 42 2.41 -45.89 11.45
N LYS A 43 1.42 -45.35 10.74
CA LYS A 43 1.64 -44.45 9.61
C LYS A 43 2.20 -43.10 10.08
N ARG A 44 3.53 -42.97 10.15
CA ARG A 44 4.18 -41.66 10.06
C ARG A 44 3.86 -41.05 8.69
N ILE A 45 3.38 -39.81 8.68
CA ILE A 45 3.15 -39.07 7.43
C ILE A 45 4.52 -38.71 6.83
N SER A 46 4.90 -39.37 5.74
CA SER A 46 6.15 -39.09 5.03
C SER A 46 5.95 -38.01 3.98
N VAL A 47 6.42 -36.79 4.26
CA VAL A 47 6.48 -35.69 3.28
C VAL A 47 7.41 -36.09 2.14
N GLN A 48 6.86 -36.46 0.99
CA GLN A 48 7.64 -36.84 -0.19
C GLN A 48 8.11 -35.60 -0.94
N GLN A 49 9.27 -35.07 -0.54
CA GLN A 49 9.90 -33.91 -1.16
C GLN A 49 10.47 -34.24 -2.55
N ILE A 50 9.60 -34.29 -3.57
CA ILE A 50 9.99 -34.49 -4.96
C ILE A 50 10.75 -33.26 -5.48
N ARG A 51 12.08 -33.37 -5.58
CA ARG A 51 12.91 -32.38 -6.27
C ARG A 51 12.95 -32.72 -7.75
N ARG A 52 12.30 -31.90 -8.58
CA ARG A 52 12.72 -31.71 -9.98
C ARG A 52 13.91 -30.75 -9.97
N ALA A 53 14.81 -30.83 -10.96
CA ALA A 53 16.11 -30.16 -10.90
C ALA A 53 16.03 -28.66 -10.54
N ASP A 54 15.03 -27.97 -11.07
CA ASP A 54 14.81 -26.52 -10.90
C ASP A 54 13.58 -26.15 -10.04
N GLN A 55 12.94 -27.11 -9.35
CA GLN A 55 11.69 -26.85 -8.60
C GLN A 55 11.62 -27.58 -7.25
N ILE A 56 11.00 -26.92 -6.27
CA ILE A 56 10.59 -27.50 -4.98
C ILE A 56 9.07 -27.53 -4.88
N CYS A 57 8.51 -28.66 -4.44
CA CYS A 57 7.06 -28.84 -4.31
C CYS A 57 6.66 -29.16 -2.87
N TYR A 58 5.49 -28.67 -2.48
CA TYR A 58 4.84 -28.97 -1.20
C TYR A 58 3.37 -29.34 -1.44
N ASP A 59 2.82 -30.20 -0.59
CA ASP A 59 1.42 -30.62 -0.66
C ASP A 59 0.47 -29.41 -0.57
N ILE A 60 -0.66 -29.50 -1.27
CA ILE A 60 -1.73 -28.48 -1.37
C ILE A 60 -1.33 -27.18 -2.08
N VAL A 61 -0.16 -26.59 -1.77
CA VAL A 61 0.31 -25.30 -2.34
C VAL A 61 1.10 -25.44 -3.66
N GLY A 62 1.47 -26.66 -4.05
CA GLY A 62 2.08 -26.97 -5.35
C GLY A 62 3.59 -26.73 -5.43
N CYS A 63 4.08 -26.48 -6.64
CA CYS A 63 5.50 -26.34 -6.95
C CYS A 63 5.93 -24.87 -7.13
N PHE A 64 7.19 -24.59 -6.77
CA PHE A 64 7.84 -23.28 -6.79
C PHE A 64 9.19 -23.41 -7.49
N ASP A 65 9.51 -22.46 -8.36
CA ASP A 65 10.78 -22.44 -9.09
C ASP A 65 11.92 -22.07 -8.15
N LEU A 66 13.00 -22.86 -8.19
CA LEU A 66 14.20 -22.56 -7.46
C LEU A 66 14.93 -21.38 -8.12
N PRO A 67 15.46 -20.43 -7.34
CA PRO A 67 16.14 -19.28 -7.93
C PRO A 67 17.38 -19.69 -8.73
N ARG A 68 17.57 -19.06 -9.89
CA ARG A 68 18.77 -19.27 -10.74
C ARG A 68 20.03 -18.82 -10.01
N LYS A 69 21.19 -19.34 -10.46
CA LYS A 69 22.52 -19.20 -9.81
C LYS A 69 23.00 -17.76 -9.51
N PHE A 70 22.38 -16.74 -10.11
CA PHE A 70 22.65 -15.30 -9.89
C PHE A 70 21.41 -14.50 -9.45
N SER A 71 20.41 -15.18 -8.89
CA SER A 71 19.20 -14.55 -8.37
C SER A 71 19.48 -13.78 -7.05
N PRO A 72 18.92 -12.57 -6.89
CA PRO A 72 18.89 -11.85 -5.60
C PRO A 72 18.16 -12.63 -4.49
N LEU A 73 17.12 -13.39 -4.86
CA LEU A 73 16.55 -14.42 -3.98
C LEU A 73 17.52 -15.60 -3.96
N HIS A 74 18.33 -15.75 -2.91
CA HIS A 74 19.34 -16.81 -2.82
C HIS A 74 18.78 -18.21 -2.49
N LYS A 75 17.49 -18.32 -2.12
CA LYS A 75 16.80 -19.56 -1.74
C LYS A 75 15.34 -19.52 -2.22
N GLY A 76 14.77 -20.69 -2.48
CA GLY A 76 13.32 -20.83 -2.62
C GLY A 76 12.59 -20.71 -1.27
N PRO A 77 11.24 -20.74 -1.27
CA PRO A 77 10.45 -20.63 -0.04
C PRO A 77 10.77 -21.72 1.00
N GLU A 78 10.54 -21.40 2.27
CA GLU A 78 10.48 -22.38 3.36
C GLU A 78 9.20 -23.24 3.25
N SER A 79 9.15 -24.38 3.94
CA SER A 79 7.97 -25.26 3.88
C SER A 79 6.80 -24.70 4.70
N PRO A 80 5.54 -25.07 4.37
CA PRO A 80 4.35 -24.64 5.11
C PRO A 80 4.42 -24.84 6.62
N ALA A 81 5.06 -25.93 7.08
CA ALA A 81 5.22 -26.26 8.49
C ALA A 81 6.23 -25.35 9.24
N VAL A 82 7.19 -24.77 8.53
CA VAL A 82 8.14 -23.79 9.10
C VAL A 82 7.50 -22.41 9.16
N ILE A 83 6.89 -21.99 8.05
CA ILE A 83 6.19 -20.70 7.92
C ILE A 83 4.99 -20.62 8.88
N ASN A 84 4.28 -21.73 9.11
CA ASN A 84 3.22 -21.87 10.12
C ASN A 84 2.16 -20.75 10.04
N THR A 85 1.69 -20.51 8.81
CA THR A 85 0.65 -19.54 8.47
C THR A 85 -0.64 -19.85 9.21
N LYS A 86 -1.34 -18.81 9.68
CA LYS A 86 -2.58 -18.92 10.44
C LYS A 86 -3.53 -17.82 10.00
N PHE A 87 -4.83 -18.11 10.04
CA PHE A 87 -5.86 -17.17 9.65
C PHE A 87 -6.81 -17.00 10.84
N PHE A 88 -7.02 -15.75 11.27
CA PHE A 88 -7.86 -15.43 12.42
C PHE A 88 -9.09 -14.64 11.96
N LEU A 89 -10.27 -15.27 12.07
CA LEU A 89 -11.56 -14.66 11.79
C LEU A 89 -12.04 -13.84 12.97
N PHE A 90 -12.22 -12.55 12.72
CA PHE A 90 -12.91 -11.58 13.55
C PHE A 90 -14.23 -11.19 12.86
N ARG A 91 -15.26 -10.94 13.66
CA ARG A 91 -16.60 -10.49 13.23
C ARG A 91 -17.20 -9.64 14.35
N ASN A 92 -18.24 -8.88 14.04
CA ASN A 92 -18.98 -8.10 15.03
C ASN A 92 -19.84 -8.95 15.98
N ASP A 93 -20.16 -10.18 15.60
CA ASP A 93 -20.85 -11.20 16.42
C ASP A 93 -19.89 -12.12 17.22
N LEU A 94 -18.58 -11.83 17.20
CA LEU A 94 -17.55 -12.52 17.98
C LEU A 94 -16.95 -11.61 19.06
N LYS A 95 -16.53 -12.20 20.19
CA LYS A 95 -15.69 -11.49 21.17
C LYS A 95 -14.32 -11.24 20.53
N PHE A 96 -13.95 -9.97 20.37
CA PHE A 96 -12.72 -9.56 19.67
C PHE A 96 -11.42 -10.16 20.25
N SER A 97 -11.39 -10.46 21.56
CA SER A 97 -10.26 -11.13 22.22
C SER A 97 -10.13 -12.64 21.92
N THR A 98 -11.13 -13.25 21.28
CA THR A 98 -11.17 -14.68 20.94
C THR A 98 -11.62 -14.89 19.48
N PRO A 99 -10.79 -14.50 18.49
CA PRO A 99 -11.06 -14.79 17.08
C PRO A 99 -11.06 -16.30 16.80
N GLN A 100 -11.79 -16.73 15.78
CA GLN A 100 -11.81 -18.14 15.37
C GLN A 100 -10.64 -18.43 14.41
N ARG A 101 -9.86 -19.48 14.69
CA ARG A 101 -8.76 -19.88 13.81
C ARG A 101 -9.27 -20.73 12.65
N LEU A 102 -8.93 -20.32 11.44
CA LEU A 102 -9.16 -21.06 10.20
C LEU A 102 -7.86 -21.69 9.70
N TYR A 103 -8.02 -22.78 8.95
CA TYR A 103 -6.95 -23.52 8.29
C TYR A 103 -7.25 -23.60 6.79
N TYR A 104 -6.22 -23.57 5.95
CA TYR A 104 -6.36 -23.70 4.49
C TYR A 104 -6.21 -25.17 4.05
N GLU A 105 -5.59 -25.98 4.90
CA GLU A 105 -5.24 -27.39 4.65
C GLU A 105 -6.31 -28.41 5.07
N ASP A 106 -7.43 -27.96 5.67
CA ASP A 106 -8.43 -28.83 6.31
C ASP A 106 -9.66 -29.15 5.44
N ASN A 107 -9.61 -28.79 4.15
CA ASN A 107 -10.72 -28.84 3.19
C ASN A 107 -11.96 -28.04 3.62
N GLY A 108 -11.75 -26.89 4.26
CA GLY A 108 -12.80 -25.97 4.70
C GLY A 108 -13.51 -26.40 5.99
N ARG A 109 -12.97 -27.36 6.75
CA ARG A 109 -13.62 -27.89 7.97
C ARG A 109 -13.83 -26.82 9.03
N THR A 110 -12.77 -26.08 9.39
CA THR A 110 -12.87 -25.00 10.37
C THR A 110 -13.65 -23.81 9.85
N LEU A 111 -13.67 -23.57 8.53
CA LEU A 111 -14.53 -22.57 7.91
C LEU A 111 -16.02 -22.92 8.11
N ASN A 112 -16.43 -24.15 7.80
CA ASN A 112 -17.79 -24.68 8.08
C ASN A 112 -18.17 -24.66 9.58
N GLN A 113 -17.20 -24.70 10.48
CA GLN A 113 -17.40 -24.68 11.95
C GLN A 113 -17.31 -23.27 12.55
N SER A 114 -17.01 -22.25 11.73
CA SER A 114 -16.84 -20.86 12.18
C SER A 114 -18.15 -20.06 12.10
N LYS A 115 -18.07 -18.76 12.42
CA LYS A 115 -19.12 -17.77 12.18
C LYS A 115 -19.01 -17.09 10.81
N PHE A 116 -18.15 -17.57 9.91
CA PHE A 116 -18.05 -17.05 8.55
C PHE A 116 -19.42 -17.02 7.86
N ASN A 117 -19.72 -15.91 7.19
CA ASN A 117 -20.94 -15.74 6.41
C ASN A 117 -20.60 -15.40 4.96
N ALA A 118 -20.91 -16.31 4.03
CA ALA A 118 -20.67 -16.13 2.60
C ALA A 118 -21.39 -14.90 2.00
N SER A 119 -22.51 -14.47 2.59
CA SER A 119 -23.28 -13.29 2.14
C SER A 119 -22.71 -11.94 2.62
N GLU A 120 -21.54 -11.92 3.25
CA GLU A 120 -20.92 -10.72 3.83
C GLU A 120 -19.48 -10.51 3.32
N HIS A 121 -19.09 -9.25 3.12
CA HIS A 121 -17.75 -8.88 2.64
C HIS A 121 -16.62 -9.53 3.43
N VAL A 122 -15.54 -9.90 2.73
CA VAL A 122 -14.29 -10.36 3.34
C VAL A 122 -13.25 -9.25 3.30
N LYS A 123 -12.76 -8.85 4.47
CA LYS A 123 -11.65 -7.90 4.64
C LYS A 123 -10.44 -8.67 5.17
N VAL A 124 -9.43 -8.90 4.35
CA VAL A 124 -8.17 -9.55 4.77
C VAL A 124 -7.14 -8.47 5.08
N ILE A 125 -6.39 -8.61 6.17
CA ILE A 125 -5.21 -7.78 6.47
C ILE A 125 -3.99 -8.70 6.55
N VAL A 126 -2.91 -8.32 5.86
CA VAL A 126 -1.64 -9.06 5.80
C VAL A 126 -0.49 -8.17 6.25
N HIS A 127 0.25 -8.61 7.28
CA HIS A 127 1.44 -7.90 7.78
C HIS A 127 2.68 -8.11 6.90
N GLY A 128 3.71 -7.29 7.14
CA GLY A 128 5.00 -7.32 6.43
C GLY A 128 6.11 -8.11 7.13
N TYR A 129 7.34 -7.83 6.70
CA TYR A 129 8.59 -8.29 7.33
C TYR A 129 8.63 -7.91 8.82
N LEU A 130 9.15 -8.81 9.66
CA LEU A 130 9.20 -8.71 11.13
C LEU A 130 7.86 -8.52 11.86
N GLY A 131 6.74 -8.42 11.14
CA GLY A 131 5.41 -8.22 11.72
C GLY A 131 4.71 -9.50 12.19
N SER A 132 3.57 -9.32 12.84
CA SER A 132 2.67 -10.37 13.31
C SER A 132 1.19 -9.95 13.24
N TRP A 133 0.25 -10.88 13.34
CA TRP A 133 -1.17 -10.55 13.52
C TRP A 133 -1.50 -9.84 14.86
N ARG A 134 -0.57 -9.86 15.82
CA ARG A 134 -0.74 -9.23 17.14
C ARG A 134 -0.28 -7.77 17.15
N ASP A 135 0.28 -7.29 16.05
CA ASP A 135 0.75 -5.92 15.94
C ASP A 135 -0.42 -4.96 16.11
N GLY A 136 -0.23 -3.92 16.93
CA GLY A 136 -1.29 -2.96 17.26
C GLY A 136 -1.93 -2.30 16.03
N GLY A 137 -1.19 -2.19 14.92
CA GLY A 137 -1.71 -1.75 13.63
C GLY A 137 -2.80 -2.69 13.09
N GLY A 138 -2.45 -3.96 12.85
CA GLY A 138 -3.37 -4.96 12.29
C GLY A 138 -4.60 -5.19 13.18
N LEU A 139 -4.40 -5.30 14.50
CA LEU A 139 -5.52 -5.42 15.45
C LEU A 139 -6.43 -4.18 15.44
N ALA A 140 -5.89 -2.96 15.34
CA ALA A 140 -6.71 -1.76 15.22
C ALA A 140 -7.51 -1.75 13.90
N GLY A 141 -6.89 -2.10 12.78
CA GLY A 141 -7.57 -2.21 11.48
C GLY A 141 -8.70 -3.23 11.50
N ALA A 142 -8.46 -4.42 12.07
CA ALA A 142 -9.50 -5.45 12.20
C ALA A 142 -10.67 -4.97 13.08
N LYS A 143 -10.37 -4.31 14.21
CA LYS A 143 -11.40 -3.75 15.09
C LYS A 143 -12.24 -2.70 14.36
N LEU A 144 -11.60 -1.78 13.64
CA LEU A 144 -12.29 -0.76 12.86
C LEU A 144 -13.19 -1.37 11.79
N TYR A 145 -12.74 -2.40 11.05
CA TYR A 145 -13.62 -3.10 10.11
C TYR A 145 -14.83 -3.75 10.80
N THR A 146 -14.67 -4.43 11.94
CA THR A 146 -15.81 -5.01 12.69
C THR A 146 -16.76 -3.96 13.29
N GLN A 147 -16.36 -2.68 13.32
CA GLN A 147 -17.23 -1.58 13.73
C GLN A 147 -17.85 -0.84 12.53
N LEU A 148 -17.16 -0.82 11.38
CA LEU A 148 -17.58 -0.16 10.14
C LEU A 148 -18.52 -1.01 9.28
N CYS A 149 -18.35 -2.34 9.27
CA CYS A 149 -19.20 -3.26 8.50
C CYS A 149 -19.63 -4.50 9.27
N LYS A 150 -20.76 -5.09 8.86
CA LYS A 150 -21.09 -6.48 9.15
C LYS A 150 -20.38 -7.34 8.11
N CYS A 151 -19.19 -7.81 8.45
CA CYS A 151 -18.22 -8.36 7.51
C CYS A 151 -17.32 -9.40 8.19
N ASN A 152 -16.77 -10.31 7.38
CA ASN A 152 -15.77 -11.29 7.78
C ASN A 152 -14.39 -10.63 7.73
N VAL A 153 -13.70 -10.52 8.86
CA VAL A 153 -12.39 -9.86 8.93
C VAL A 153 -11.32 -10.89 9.24
N ILE A 154 -10.34 -11.05 8.35
CA ILE A 154 -9.27 -12.04 8.47
C ILE A 154 -7.96 -11.34 8.76
N LEU A 155 -7.33 -11.61 9.91
CA LEU A 155 -5.90 -11.35 10.09
C LEU A 155 -5.10 -12.57 9.63
N LEU A 156 -4.19 -12.36 8.67
CA LEU A 156 -3.22 -13.35 8.24
C LEU A 156 -1.96 -13.22 9.10
N ASP A 157 -1.62 -14.29 9.80
CA ASP A 157 -0.41 -14.46 10.59
C ASP A 157 0.60 -15.33 9.84
N TRP A 158 1.74 -14.75 9.45
CA TRP A 158 2.88 -15.47 8.88
C TRP A 158 4.20 -15.07 9.55
N GLU A 159 4.15 -14.66 10.82
CA GLU A 159 5.27 -14.21 11.68
C GLU A 159 6.57 -15.04 11.47
N ARG A 160 6.45 -16.38 11.48
CA ARG A 160 7.61 -17.28 11.31
C ARG A 160 8.18 -17.34 9.87
N GLY A 161 7.38 -17.00 8.87
CA GLY A 161 7.87 -16.79 7.50
C GLY A 161 8.40 -15.38 7.25
N ALA A 162 7.91 -14.39 8.01
CA ALA A 162 8.26 -12.98 7.88
C ALA A 162 9.48 -12.53 8.73
N ARG A 163 10.01 -13.41 9.59
CA ARG A 163 11.12 -13.12 10.53
C ARG A 163 12.46 -12.78 9.85
N GLY A 164 13.27 -11.99 10.54
CA GLY A 164 14.70 -11.82 10.26
C GLY A 164 15.55 -13.03 10.71
N PRO A 165 16.88 -13.04 10.44
CA PRO A 165 17.66 -12.00 9.75
C PRO A 165 17.36 -11.86 8.26
N ASN A 166 16.86 -12.94 7.67
CA ASN A 166 17.00 -13.18 6.23
C ASN A 166 15.77 -12.67 5.47
N TYR A 167 15.77 -11.37 5.16
CA TYR A 167 14.78 -10.75 4.27
C TYR A 167 14.60 -11.51 2.95
N GLY A 168 15.66 -12.10 2.39
CA GLY A 168 15.59 -12.92 1.17
C GLY A 168 14.74 -14.20 1.33
N ASN A 169 14.74 -14.82 2.51
CA ASN A 169 13.79 -15.90 2.83
C ASN A 169 12.36 -15.33 2.97
N ALA A 170 12.18 -14.23 3.70
CA ALA A 170 10.87 -13.64 3.90
C ALA A 170 10.21 -13.19 2.59
N ALA A 171 10.99 -12.65 1.66
CA ALA A 171 10.57 -12.34 0.29
C ALA A 171 10.23 -13.61 -0.51
N ALA A 172 11.05 -14.67 -0.45
CA ALA A 172 10.71 -15.95 -1.10
C ALA A 172 9.43 -16.58 -0.51
N ASN A 173 9.17 -16.36 0.77
CA ASN A 173 8.00 -16.87 1.47
C ASN A 173 6.68 -16.17 1.04
N THR A 174 6.70 -15.01 0.36
CA THR A 174 5.44 -14.33 -0.04
C THR A 174 4.63 -15.12 -1.05
N GLU A 175 5.29 -15.82 -2.00
CA GLU A 175 4.60 -16.62 -3.03
C GLU A 175 3.80 -17.76 -2.38
N ILE A 176 4.40 -18.49 -1.44
CA ILE A 176 3.77 -19.62 -0.76
C ILE A 176 2.68 -19.19 0.23
N VAL A 177 2.90 -18.10 0.99
CA VAL A 177 1.87 -17.54 1.88
C VAL A 177 0.69 -16.99 1.07
N GLY A 178 0.95 -16.36 -0.08
CA GLY A 178 -0.08 -15.93 -1.02
C GLY A 178 -0.92 -17.11 -1.48
N ARG A 179 -0.29 -18.21 -1.93
CA ARG A 179 -1.04 -19.42 -2.33
C ARG A 179 -1.89 -19.99 -1.19
N GLN A 180 -1.40 -20.00 0.06
CA GLN A 180 -2.18 -20.45 1.22
C GLN A 180 -3.42 -19.58 1.48
N LEU A 181 -3.30 -18.26 1.34
CA LEU A 181 -4.45 -17.34 1.40
C LEU A 181 -5.43 -17.62 0.24
N GLY A 182 -4.93 -17.76 -0.99
CA GLY A 182 -5.75 -18.07 -2.16
C GLY A 182 -6.56 -19.36 -2.01
N ILE A 183 -5.99 -20.41 -1.41
CA ILE A 183 -6.69 -21.67 -1.10
C ILE A 183 -7.80 -21.46 -0.05
N LEU A 184 -7.56 -20.66 0.99
CA LEU A 184 -8.62 -20.33 1.96
C LEU A 184 -9.74 -19.51 1.31
N LEU A 185 -9.41 -18.58 0.41
CA LEU A 185 -10.40 -17.80 -0.35
C LEU A 185 -11.21 -18.68 -1.31
N LEU A 186 -10.60 -19.69 -1.95
CA LEU A 186 -11.35 -20.71 -2.71
C LEU A 186 -12.35 -21.47 -1.82
N HIS A 187 -11.97 -21.84 -0.59
CA HIS A 187 -12.91 -22.48 0.34
C HIS A 187 -14.08 -21.57 0.73
N MET A 188 -13.86 -20.25 0.82
CA MET A 188 -14.93 -19.27 1.06
C MET A 188 -15.85 -19.11 -0.16
N ILE A 189 -15.29 -19.02 -1.37
CA ILE A 189 -16.04 -18.91 -2.63
C ILE A 189 -16.88 -20.18 -2.87
N ASN A 190 -16.33 -21.36 -2.54
CA ASN A 190 -17.06 -22.64 -2.59
C ASN A 190 -18.21 -22.75 -1.57
N GLN A 191 -18.30 -21.85 -0.59
CA GLN A 191 -19.47 -21.70 0.30
C GLN A 191 -20.48 -20.64 -0.20
N GLY A 192 -20.27 -20.06 -1.39
CA GLY A 192 -21.15 -19.08 -2.01
C GLY A 192 -20.73 -17.61 -1.83
N LEU A 193 -19.49 -17.33 -1.43
CA LEU A 193 -18.96 -15.96 -1.39
C LEU A 193 -18.70 -15.45 -2.81
N ASP A 194 -19.24 -14.28 -3.13
CA ASP A 194 -18.88 -13.54 -4.35
C ASP A 194 -17.41 -13.06 -4.25
N PRO A 195 -16.50 -13.42 -5.18
CA PRO A 195 -15.11 -12.96 -5.14
C PRO A 195 -14.98 -11.43 -5.25
N HIS A 196 -15.95 -10.73 -5.85
CA HIS A 196 -15.99 -9.26 -5.88
C HIS A 196 -16.17 -8.63 -4.48
N TYR A 197 -16.64 -9.41 -3.49
CA TYR A 197 -16.78 -8.97 -2.11
C TYR A 197 -15.50 -9.12 -1.27
N ILE A 198 -14.42 -9.65 -1.84
CA ILE A 198 -13.09 -9.78 -1.21
C ILE A 198 -12.29 -8.49 -1.40
N HIS A 199 -11.81 -7.93 -0.28
CA HIS A 199 -10.81 -6.87 -0.20
C HIS A 199 -9.59 -7.35 0.61
N ILE A 200 -8.40 -7.34 0.02
CA ILE A 200 -7.14 -7.66 0.72
C ILE A 200 -6.32 -6.38 0.94
N VAL A 201 -5.96 -6.07 2.18
CA VAL A 201 -5.06 -4.97 2.55
C VAL A 201 -3.71 -5.56 2.93
N GLY A 202 -2.70 -5.40 2.08
CA GLY A 202 -1.36 -5.93 2.31
C GLY A 202 -0.35 -4.83 2.61
N PHE A 203 0.35 -4.92 3.74
CA PHE A 203 1.40 -3.99 4.12
C PHE A 203 2.80 -4.54 3.81
N SER A 204 3.69 -3.75 3.20
CA SER A 204 5.09 -4.14 2.94
C SER A 204 5.15 -5.44 2.12
N LEU A 205 5.89 -6.47 2.57
CA LEU A 205 5.86 -7.82 1.96
C LEU A 205 4.44 -8.41 1.85
N GLY A 206 3.53 -8.04 2.75
CA GLY A 206 2.12 -8.44 2.72
C GLY A 206 1.35 -7.97 1.48
N ALA A 207 1.79 -6.89 0.82
CA ALA A 207 1.25 -6.47 -0.47
C ALA A 207 1.50 -7.52 -1.56
N HIS A 208 2.68 -8.13 -1.57
CA HIS A 208 3.03 -9.18 -2.54
C HIS A 208 2.42 -10.53 -2.19
N VAL A 209 2.17 -10.81 -0.90
CA VAL A 209 1.29 -11.92 -0.47
C VAL A 209 -0.11 -11.76 -1.05
N ALA A 210 -0.68 -10.55 -1.05
CA ALA A 210 -2.00 -10.28 -1.63
C ALA A 210 -2.05 -10.55 -3.15
N GLY A 211 -1.06 -10.05 -3.91
CA GLY A 211 -0.95 -10.33 -5.34
C GLY A 211 -0.79 -11.83 -5.64
N CYS A 212 0.11 -12.52 -4.93
CA CYS A 212 0.31 -13.97 -5.05
C CYS A 212 -0.91 -14.80 -4.64
N ALA A 213 -1.81 -14.26 -3.80
CA ALA A 213 -3.09 -14.91 -3.48
C ALA A 213 -4.11 -14.79 -4.61
N SER A 214 -4.07 -13.71 -5.40
CA SER A 214 -4.93 -13.55 -6.57
C SER A 214 -4.64 -14.61 -7.64
N GLU A 215 -3.39 -15.03 -7.83
CA GLU A 215 -2.99 -15.98 -8.88
C GLU A 215 -3.66 -17.36 -8.73
N VAL A 216 -3.90 -17.79 -7.49
CA VAL A 216 -4.69 -19.00 -7.22
C VAL A 216 -6.14 -18.83 -7.72
N LEU A 217 -6.72 -17.65 -7.56
CA LEU A 217 -8.09 -17.36 -7.99
C LEU A 217 -8.16 -17.15 -9.51
N LYS A 218 -7.21 -16.41 -10.09
CA LYS A 218 -7.07 -16.21 -11.55
C LYS A 218 -6.89 -17.53 -12.29
N SER A 219 -6.12 -18.48 -11.75
CA SER A 219 -5.98 -19.83 -12.33
C SER A 219 -7.25 -20.69 -12.28
N ASN A 220 -8.26 -20.29 -11.49
CA ASN A 220 -9.61 -20.88 -11.46
C ASN A 220 -10.65 -20.03 -12.23
N GLY A 221 -10.22 -19.00 -12.96
CA GLY A 221 -11.11 -18.08 -13.71
C GLY A 221 -11.83 -17.05 -12.84
N LEU A 222 -11.34 -16.80 -11.61
CA LEU A 222 -11.96 -15.90 -10.63
C LEU A 222 -11.11 -14.63 -10.45
N MET A 223 -11.77 -13.48 -10.32
CA MET A 223 -11.14 -12.18 -10.06
C MET A 223 -11.72 -11.59 -8.78
N ILE A 224 -10.87 -11.12 -7.86
CA ILE A 224 -11.31 -10.51 -6.61
C ILE A 224 -11.64 -9.02 -6.78
N GLY A 225 -12.48 -8.51 -5.87
CA GLY A 225 -12.92 -7.12 -5.88
C GLY A 225 -11.77 -6.12 -5.74
N ARG A 226 -10.94 -6.25 -4.70
CA ARG A 226 -9.89 -5.24 -4.44
C ARG A 226 -8.63 -5.77 -3.74
N ILE A 227 -7.48 -5.17 -4.07
CA ILE A 227 -6.27 -5.19 -3.24
C ILE A 227 -5.83 -3.76 -2.93
N THR A 228 -5.66 -3.41 -1.65
CA THR A 228 -4.90 -2.22 -1.25
C THR A 228 -3.45 -2.62 -0.93
N GLY A 229 -2.47 -2.05 -1.65
CA GLY A 229 -1.03 -2.21 -1.39
C GLY A 229 -0.49 -1.04 -0.55
N LEU A 230 -0.23 -1.27 0.73
CA LEU A 230 0.31 -0.25 1.64
C LEU A 230 1.84 -0.35 1.70
N ASP A 231 2.48 0.61 1.05
CA ASP A 231 3.93 0.75 0.83
C ASP A 231 4.61 -0.60 0.49
N ALA A 232 4.22 -1.15 -0.66
CA ALA A 232 4.67 -2.46 -1.13
C ALA A 232 6.21 -2.53 -1.24
N ALA A 233 6.82 -3.57 -0.68
CA ALA A 233 8.24 -3.55 -0.37
C ALA A 233 9.15 -3.63 -1.61
N SER A 234 10.04 -2.65 -1.77
CA SER A 234 10.97 -2.50 -2.91
C SER A 234 12.03 -3.59 -3.04
N PRO A 235 12.78 -3.95 -1.97
CA PRO A 235 13.93 -4.82 -2.11
C PRO A 235 13.52 -6.19 -2.67
N LEU A 236 14.22 -6.64 -3.71
CA LEU A 236 13.93 -7.87 -4.47
C LEU A 236 12.67 -7.85 -5.37
N PHE A 237 11.71 -6.92 -5.22
CA PHE A 237 10.46 -6.90 -6.01
C PHE A 237 10.40 -5.86 -7.15
N ARG A 238 11.39 -4.96 -7.25
CA ARG A 238 11.62 -4.11 -8.45
C ARG A 238 11.73 -4.98 -9.72
N ASN A 239 11.28 -4.45 -10.87
CA ASN A 239 11.25 -5.18 -12.15
C ASN A 239 12.61 -5.70 -12.67
N ASN A 240 13.74 -5.21 -12.17
CA ASN A 240 15.06 -5.77 -12.47
C ASN A 240 15.37 -7.08 -11.71
N HIS A 241 14.59 -7.42 -10.68
CA HIS A 241 14.75 -8.58 -9.81
C HIS A 241 13.62 -9.61 -10.02
N VAL A 242 12.45 -9.41 -9.41
CA VAL A 242 11.25 -10.24 -9.69
C VAL A 242 10.52 -9.68 -10.93
N ARG A 243 10.77 -10.32 -12.08
CA ARG A 243 10.13 -10.00 -13.37
C ARG A 243 8.76 -10.62 -13.58
N ALA A 244 8.45 -11.70 -12.85
CA ALA A 244 7.16 -12.37 -12.97
C ALA A 244 6.11 -11.60 -12.17
N LYS A 245 5.14 -10.98 -12.86
CA LYS A 245 3.98 -10.29 -12.23
C LYS A 245 3.31 -11.19 -11.18
N SER A 246 3.09 -12.45 -11.52
CA SER A 246 2.53 -13.52 -10.67
C SER A 246 3.35 -13.93 -9.44
N LYS A 247 4.43 -13.22 -9.13
CA LYS A 247 5.24 -13.38 -7.91
C LYS A 247 5.40 -12.07 -7.11
N LYS A 248 4.64 -11.02 -7.46
CA LYS A 248 4.56 -9.76 -6.73
C LYS A 248 3.12 -9.22 -6.71
N LEU A 249 2.94 -7.92 -6.47
CA LEU A 249 1.65 -7.22 -6.64
C LEU A 249 1.67 -6.52 -8.00
N ASP A 250 0.58 -6.65 -8.76
CA ASP A 250 0.38 -6.06 -10.07
C ASP A 250 -1.06 -5.55 -10.26
N ARG A 251 -1.26 -4.55 -11.13
CA ARG A 251 -2.58 -4.00 -11.50
C ARG A 251 -3.57 -5.11 -11.89
N SER A 252 -3.10 -6.20 -12.49
CA SER A 252 -3.92 -7.33 -12.95
C SER A 252 -4.35 -8.34 -11.86
N ASP A 253 -4.13 -8.06 -10.58
CA ASP A 253 -4.45 -8.98 -9.47
C ASP A 253 -5.89 -8.86 -8.95
N ALA A 254 -6.61 -7.78 -9.27
CA ALA A 254 -8.00 -7.55 -8.84
C ALA A 254 -8.73 -6.63 -9.82
N LEU A 255 -10.06 -6.51 -9.71
CA LEU A 255 -10.84 -5.49 -10.43
C LEU A 255 -10.37 -4.06 -10.06
N LEU A 256 -9.87 -3.88 -8.84
CA LEU A 256 -9.28 -2.64 -8.37
C LEU A 256 -8.03 -2.93 -7.54
N VAL A 257 -6.92 -2.28 -7.88
CA VAL A 257 -5.69 -2.31 -7.08
C VAL A 257 -5.34 -0.88 -6.76
N ASP A 258 -5.29 -0.50 -5.49
CA ASP A 258 -4.86 0.83 -5.07
C ASP A 258 -3.61 0.76 -4.22
N ALA A 259 -2.60 1.54 -4.58
CA ALA A 259 -1.31 1.56 -3.89
C ALA A 259 -1.12 2.87 -3.12
N VAL A 260 -0.50 2.80 -1.95
CA VAL A 260 -0.15 3.95 -1.12
C VAL A 260 1.35 3.91 -0.85
N HIS A 261 2.07 4.79 -1.54
CA HIS A 261 3.54 4.87 -1.52
C HIS A 261 3.97 5.92 -0.49
N THR A 262 4.72 5.52 0.53
CA THR A 262 5.15 6.42 1.61
C THR A 262 6.63 6.31 1.98
N ASP A 263 7.38 5.31 1.52
CA ASP A 263 8.83 5.22 1.75
C ASP A 263 9.61 4.75 0.51
N SER A 264 9.27 5.33 -0.64
CA SER A 264 9.88 5.07 -1.92
C SER A 264 11.24 5.76 -2.08
N SER A 265 12.15 5.17 -2.87
CA SER A 265 13.37 5.85 -3.32
C SER A 265 13.82 5.33 -4.69
N PRO A 266 14.41 6.17 -5.58
CA PRO A 266 15.02 5.70 -6.82
C PRO A 266 16.21 4.77 -6.54
N PHE A 267 16.98 5.02 -5.47
CA PHE A 267 18.08 4.16 -5.05
C PHE A 267 17.56 2.90 -4.38
N PHE A 268 18.33 1.80 -4.43
CA PHE A 268 17.99 0.55 -3.71
C PHE A 268 18.55 0.55 -2.27
N THR A 269 19.49 1.45 -1.99
CA THR A 269 20.11 1.70 -0.67
C THR A 269 19.41 2.80 0.11
N ASP A 270 18.17 3.12 -0.26
CA ASP A 270 17.31 4.08 0.44
C ASP A 270 15.84 3.68 0.24
N GLY A 271 14.97 3.99 1.20
CA GLY A 271 13.55 3.60 1.23
C GLY A 271 13.24 2.09 1.31
N PHE A 272 12.11 1.74 1.92
CA PHE A 272 11.57 0.38 1.95
C PHE A 272 10.50 0.11 0.86
N GLY A 273 9.85 1.14 0.31
CA GLY A 273 8.74 1.06 -0.65
C GLY A 273 9.11 1.09 -2.14
N LEU A 274 8.23 0.58 -3.01
CA LEU A 274 8.34 0.67 -4.46
C LEU A 274 8.01 2.09 -4.96
N LEU A 275 8.93 2.75 -5.67
CA LEU A 275 8.65 3.99 -6.43
C LEU A 275 7.86 3.72 -7.74
N GLU A 276 7.85 2.46 -8.18
CA GLU A 276 7.14 1.95 -9.35
C GLU A 276 5.63 1.95 -9.09
N PRO A 277 4.78 2.61 -9.92
CA PRO A 277 3.34 2.43 -9.89
C PRO A 277 2.98 0.97 -10.18
N ILE A 278 2.14 0.38 -9.33
CA ILE A 278 1.72 -1.03 -9.38
C ILE A 278 0.21 -1.20 -9.43
N GLY A 279 -0.56 -0.12 -9.28
CA GLY A 279 -2.01 -0.14 -9.15
C GLY A 279 -2.81 0.19 -10.41
N HIS A 280 -4.12 0.23 -10.20
CA HIS A 280 -5.08 1.01 -10.97
C HIS A 280 -4.99 2.50 -10.62
N VAL A 281 -4.77 2.79 -9.33
CA VAL A 281 -4.49 4.13 -8.80
C VAL A 281 -3.36 4.04 -7.78
N ASP A 282 -2.42 4.97 -7.84
CA ASP A 282 -1.17 4.94 -7.08
C ASP A 282 -1.00 6.29 -6.38
N PHE A 283 -1.23 6.31 -5.06
CA PHE A 283 -1.17 7.51 -4.23
C PHE A 283 0.22 7.72 -3.66
N PHE A 284 0.77 8.92 -3.82
CA PHE A 284 2.07 9.34 -3.32
C PHE A 284 1.93 10.44 -2.24
N PRO A 285 1.46 10.13 -1.02
CA PRO A 285 1.50 11.04 0.12
C PRO A 285 2.87 11.72 0.26
N ASN A 286 2.89 13.05 0.25
CA ASN A 286 4.09 13.87 0.35
C ASN A 286 5.14 13.58 -0.74
N GLY A 287 4.70 13.09 -1.91
CA GLY A 287 5.55 12.64 -3.01
C GLY A 287 5.98 11.19 -2.91
N GLY A 288 5.66 10.51 -1.80
CA GLY A 288 5.94 9.10 -1.53
C GLY A 288 7.34 8.80 -0.97
N PHE A 289 8.08 9.83 -0.57
CA PHE A 289 9.40 9.75 0.10
C PHE A 289 9.23 10.00 1.62
N GLU A 290 10.29 10.41 2.33
CA GLU A 290 10.24 10.70 3.79
C GLU A 290 8.99 11.52 4.17
N GLN A 291 8.21 10.94 5.09
CA GLN A 291 6.91 11.48 5.48
C GLN A 291 7.05 12.57 6.56
N PRO A 292 6.19 13.61 6.56
CA PRO A 292 6.20 14.63 7.59
C PRO A 292 6.14 14.03 9.00
N GLY A 293 7.02 14.49 9.88
CA GLY A 293 7.12 14.02 11.28
C GLY A 293 7.97 12.77 11.47
N CYS A 294 8.41 12.12 10.39
CA CYS A 294 9.50 11.16 10.43
C CYS A 294 10.87 11.85 10.43
N SER A 295 11.92 11.06 10.62
CA SER A 295 13.33 11.48 10.59
C SER A 295 14.17 10.25 10.22
N ASP A 296 13.80 9.64 9.10
CA ASP A 296 14.30 8.34 8.66
C ASP A 296 15.72 8.50 8.11
N ARG A 297 16.70 8.33 9.01
CA ARG A 297 18.13 8.36 8.68
C ARG A 297 18.45 7.29 7.62
N THR A 298 18.62 7.67 6.35
CA THR A 298 19.13 6.85 5.22
C THR A 298 19.15 5.33 5.49
N ALA A 299 17.95 4.74 5.52
CA ALA A 299 17.69 3.55 6.35
C ALA A 299 17.96 2.21 5.65
N SER A 300 18.06 2.18 4.32
CA SER A 300 18.43 0.97 3.57
C SER A 300 19.95 0.85 3.42
N VAL A 301 20.62 0.77 4.58
CA VAL A 301 21.92 0.11 4.66
C VAL A 301 21.74 -1.31 4.11
N VAL A 302 22.67 -1.73 3.24
CA VAL A 302 22.70 -3.03 2.54
C VAL A 302 22.06 -4.16 3.37
N VAL A 303 21.19 -4.94 2.71
CA VAL A 303 20.25 -5.97 3.25
C VAL A 303 20.80 -6.87 4.37
N THR A 304 22.13 -7.01 4.49
CA THR A 304 22.83 -7.67 5.59
C THR A 304 22.75 -6.97 6.96
N HIS A 305 22.27 -5.73 7.05
CA HIS A 305 22.29 -4.94 8.31
C HIS A 305 20.92 -4.66 8.95
N LEU A 306 19.82 -5.14 8.37
CA LEU A 306 18.43 -4.84 8.78
C LEU A 306 18.06 -5.18 10.25
N GLU A 307 18.86 -5.97 10.98
CA GLU A 307 18.48 -6.47 12.31
C GLU A 307 18.72 -5.52 13.48
N LYS A 308 19.70 -4.60 13.38
CA LYS A 308 20.15 -3.80 14.55
C LYS A 308 19.67 -2.35 14.54
N THR A 309 18.95 -1.95 13.49
CA THR A 309 18.55 -0.55 13.26
C THR A 309 17.09 -0.38 12.90
N LEU A 310 16.31 -1.45 12.71
CA LEU A 310 14.90 -1.35 12.29
C LEU A 310 13.98 -1.19 13.51
N THR A 311 13.74 0.06 13.90
CA THR A 311 12.78 0.46 14.93
C THR A 311 11.59 1.20 14.31
N ARG A 312 10.57 1.59 15.10
CA ARG A 312 9.44 2.37 14.57
C ARG A 312 9.88 3.75 14.07
N GLU A 313 10.95 4.28 14.64
CA GLU A 313 11.52 5.59 14.35
C GLU A 313 12.39 5.62 13.08
N THR A 314 12.78 4.46 12.54
CA THR A 314 13.62 4.31 11.32
C THR A 314 12.89 3.65 10.15
N ALA A 315 11.67 3.18 10.40
CA ALA A 315 10.72 2.72 9.39
C ALA A 315 9.44 3.58 9.47
N CYS A 316 9.59 4.85 9.88
CA CYS A 316 8.47 5.73 10.20
C CYS A 316 7.65 6.04 8.93
N SER A 317 8.35 6.39 7.85
CA SER A 317 7.74 6.64 6.54
C SER A 317 7.09 5.38 5.95
N HIS A 318 7.70 4.20 6.15
CA HIS A 318 7.13 2.93 5.71
C HIS A 318 5.82 2.62 6.45
N VAL A 319 5.83 2.71 7.79
CA VAL A 319 4.64 2.49 8.64
C VAL A 319 3.54 3.53 8.40
N ARG A 320 3.86 4.73 7.89
CA ARG A 320 2.88 5.79 7.63
C ARG A 320 1.77 5.37 6.66
N ALA A 321 2.03 4.54 5.64
CA ALA A 321 0.96 4.03 4.78
C ALA A 321 -0.15 3.30 5.57
N TRP A 322 0.24 2.49 6.57
CA TRP A 322 -0.72 1.87 7.48
C TRP A 322 -1.43 2.89 8.38
N GLU A 323 -0.70 3.88 8.90
CA GLU A 323 -1.30 4.92 9.77
C GLU A 323 -2.35 5.77 9.03
N LEU A 324 -2.08 6.14 7.76
CA LEU A 324 -2.99 6.87 6.89
C LEU A 324 -4.20 6.02 6.49
N PHE A 325 -3.99 4.75 6.10
CA PHE A 325 -5.11 3.85 5.76
C PHE A 325 -6.02 3.60 6.96
N ARG A 326 -5.46 3.35 8.16
CA ARG A 326 -6.22 3.23 9.42
C ARG A 326 -7.00 4.51 9.72
N GLU A 327 -6.41 5.69 9.54
CA GLU A 327 -7.12 6.95 9.71
C GLU A 327 -8.29 7.09 8.72
N SER A 328 -8.14 6.60 7.48
CA SER A 328 -9.23 6.58 6.50
C SER A 328 -10.44 5.74 6.97
N LEU A 329 -10.21 4.62 7.65
CA LEU A 329 -11.27 3.80 8.28
C LEU A 329 -11.94 4.55 9.43
N GLU A 330 -11.15 5.24 10.26
CA GLU A 330 -11.67 6.04 11.37
C GLU A 330 -12.49 7.25 10.91
N ILE A 331 -12.13 7.87 9.78
CA ILE A 331 -12.91 8.94 9.14
C ILE A 331 -14.31 8.44 8.75
N GLN A 332 -14.40 7.24 8.15
CA GLN A 332 -15.70 6.65 7.79
C GLN A 332 -16.52 6.30 9.04
N LEU A 333 -15.89 5.63 10.01
CA LEU A 333 -16.57 5.18 11.23
C LEU A 333 -17.09 6.35 12.08
N LYS A 334 -16.37 7.48 12.11
CA LYS A 334 -16.77 8.71 12.82
C LYS A 334 -17.69 9.62 12.00
N GLN A 335 -17.92 9.31 10.71
CA GLN A 335 -18.61 10.18 9.75
C GLN A 335 -18.07 11.62 9.79
N ALA A 336 -16.76 11.79 9.60
CA ALA A 336 -16.05 13.07 9.78
C ALA A 336 -15.73 13.77 8.44
N PRO A 337 -16.68 14.48 7.78
CA PRO A 337 -16.52 14.94 6.39
C PRO A 337 -15.42 16.00 6.19
N SER A 338 -15.07 16.78 7.22
CA SER A 338 -14.01 17.80 7.10
C SER A 338 -12.60 17.21 7.03
N CYS A 339 -12.44 15.93 7.35
CA CYS A 339 -11.16 15.21 7.39
C CYS A 339 -11.14 14.18 6.26
N SER A 340 -10.28 14.38 5.26
CA SER A 340 -10.11 13.40 4.18
C SER A 340 -8.71 13.48 3.55
N PHE A 341 -8.38 12.46 2.76
CA PHE A 341 -7.15 12.36 1.99
C PHE A 341 -7.47 12.56 0.50
N VAL A 342 -7.80 13.81 0.14
CA VAL A 342 -8.00 14.21 -1.27
C VAL A 342 -6.65 14.24 -1.97
N ALA A 343 -6.59 13.69 -3.17
CA ALA A 343 -5.39 13.64 -4.00
C ALA A 343 -5.67 14.18 -5.40
N TYR A 344 -4.62 14.59 -6.11
CA TYR A 344 -4.70 15.27 -7.39
C TYR A 344 -3.76 14.61 -8.41
N LYS A 345 -4.21 14.50 -9.67
CA LYS A 345 -3.31 14.19 -10.80
C LYS A 345 -2.36 15.36 -11.04
N CYS A 346 -1.11 15.05 -11.38
CA CYS A 346 -0.09 16.05 -11.69
C CYS A 346 0.39 15.91 -13.13
N ARG A 347 0.49 17.01 -13.89
CA ARG A 347 0.73 16.94 -15.34
C ARG A 347 2.22 16.73 -15.68
N GLY A 348 3.12 17.44 -15.00
CA GLY A 348 4.56 17.14 -14.95
C GLY A 348 4.95 16.12 -13.87
N GLY A 349 3.97 15.41 -13.30
CA GLY A 349 4.20 14.32 -12.35
C GLY A 349 4.90 14.75 -11.06
N LEU A 350 5.90 13.98 -10.65
CA LEU A 350 6.54 14.11 -9.34
C LEU A 350 7.30 15.43 -9.16
N GLU A 351 7.95 15.95 -10.20
CA GLU A 351 8.83 17.12 -10.04
C GLU A 351 8.04 18.42 -9.86
N GLU A 352 6.96 18.64 -10.62
CA GLU A 352 5.98 19.72 -10.35
C GLU A 352 5.36 19.60 -8.95
N TYR A 353 5.09 18.37 -8.48
CA TYR A 353 4.59 18.16 -7.12
C TYR A 353 5.62 18.54 -6.05
N ARG A 354 6.89 18.16 -6.22
CA ARG A 354 7.98 18.48 -5.27
C ARG A 354 8.36 19.96 -5.28
N GLN A 355 8.18 20.64 -6.41
CA GLN A 355 8.29 22.10 -6.54
C GLN A 355 7.05 22.84 -6.00
N GLY A 356 6.01 22.10 -5.58
CA GLY A 356 4.80 22.63 -4.98
C GLY A 356 3.79 23.22 -5.97
N GLU A 357 4.07 23.15 -7.27
CA GLU A 357 3.23 23.73 -8.35
C GLU A 357 1.92 22.96 -8.53
N CYS A 358 1.92 21.69 -8.12
CA CYS A 358 0.82 20.74 -8.24
C CYS A 358 -0.37 21.03 -7.31
N PHE A 359 -1.11 22.10 -7.62
CA PHE A 359 -2.31 22.54 -6.91
C PHE A 359 -3.44 22.82 -7.91
N PRO A 360 -4.71 22.53 -7.59
CA PRO A 360 -5.82 22.87 -8.47
C PRO A 360 -5.80 24.35 -8.87
N SER A 361 -5.89 24.64 -10.17
CA SER A 361 -6.14 26.01 -10.62
C SER A 361 -7.60 26.38 -10.34
N MET A 362 -7.80 27.58 -9.83
CA MET A 362 -9.11 28.09 -9.40
C MET A 362 -9.80 28.91 -10.50
N ASP A 363 -9.17 29.06 -11.67
CA ASP A 363 -9.79 29.64 -12.85
C ASP A 363 -10.93 28.74 -13.35
N ASN A 364 -12.05 29.33 -13.78
CA ASN A 364 -13.24 28.61 -14.23
C ASN A 364 -13.01 27.85 -15.55
N GLY A 365 -12.38 26.67 -15.46
CA GLY A 365 -11.90 25.84 -16.57
C GLY A 365 -10.54 25.17 -16.32
N GLY A 366 -9.86 25.49 -15.20
CA GLY A 366 -8.48 25.10 -14.91
C GLY A 366 -8.22 23.63 -14.55
N PHE A 367 -9.27 22.85 -14.22
CA PHE A 367 -9.18 21.39 -14.09
C PHE A 367 -10.41 20.73 -14.74
N GLY A 368 -10.16 19.84 -15.70
CA GLY A 368 -11.17 19.33 -16.63
C GLY A 368 -11.73 17.98 -16.18
N SER A 369 -12.94 17.99 -15.58
CA SER A 369 -13.67 16.84 -15.03
C SER A 369 -13.19 16.31 -13.68
N ASN A 370 -14.07 15.57 -13.01
CA ASN A 370 -13.83 14.91 -11.72
C ASN A 370 -12.69 13.86 -11.76
N ASN A 371 -12.21 13.48 -12.96
CA ASN A 371 -11.24 12.40 -13.17
C ASN A 371 -9.79 12.76 -12.76
N ASP A 372 -9.53 14.03 -12.47
CA ASP A 372 -8.25 14.55 -12.00
C ASP A 372 -8.17 14.65 -10.46
N ILE A 373 -9.28 14.43 -9.75
CA ILE A 373 -9.36 14.40 -8.29
C ILE A 373 -9.56 12.95 -7.83
N GLY A 374 -8.84 12.54 -6.79
CA GLY A 374 -8.99 11.25 -6.13
C GLY A 374 -9.14 11.36 -4.62
N LYS A 375 -9.35 10.21 -3.99
CA LYS A 375 -9.51 10.06 -2.55
C LYS A 375 -8.86 8.76 -2.11
N MET A 376 -7.87 8.84 -1.22
CA MET A 376 -7.15 7.68 -0.69
C MET A 376 -7.89 7.07 0.51
N GLY A 377 -7.94 5.73 0.60
CA GLY A 377 -8.46 5.01 1.76
C GLY A 377 -9.54 3.97 1.46
N GLU A 378 -10.33 3.59 2.48
CA GLU A 378 -11.32 2.51 2.37
C GLU A 378 -12.39 2.73 1.28
N TYR A 379 -12.81 3.96 1.03
CA TYR A 379 -13.62 4.31 -0.16
C TYR A 379 -12.76 5.08 -1.15
N VAL A 380 -11.90 4.34 -1.85
CA VAL A 380 -10.94 4.89 -2.80
C VAL A 380 -11.62 5.45 -4.05
N GLN A 381 -11.09 6.55 -4.56
CA GLN A 381 -11.51 7.18 -5.82
C GLN A 381 -10.27 7.64 -6.58
N GLY A 382 -10.25 7.47 -7.90
CA GLY A 382 -9.14 7.88 -8.76
C GLY A 382 -8.71 6.79 -9.75
N ASP A 383 -7.73 7.15 -10.57
CA ASP A 383 -7.04 6.28 -11.56
C ASP A 383 -5.66 6.90 -11.84
N GLY A 384 -4.66 6.06 -12.10
CA GLY A 384 -3.29 6.48 -12.36
C GLY A 384 -2.59 7.10 -11.14
N ILE A 385 -1.53 7.88 -11.41
CA ILE A 385 -0.68 8.47 -10.37
C ILE A 385 -1.35 9.70 -9.77
N MET A 386 -1.44 9.75 -8.43
CA MET A 386 -2.07 10.83 -7.68
C MET A 386 -1.22 11.26 -6.48
N TYR A 387 -1.19 12.56 -6.20
CA TYR A 387 -0.38 13.16 -5.13
C TYR A 387 -1.25 13.92 -4.13
N LEU A 388 -0.81 13.93 -2.87
CA LEU A 388 -1.45 14.63 -1.77
C LEU A 388 -0.42 14.95 -0.68
N ALA A 389 -0.52 16.12 -0.06
CA ALA A 389 0.22 16.39 1.18
C ALA A 389 -0.49 15.74 2.40
N THR A 390 0.23 15.56 3.51
CA THR A 390 -0.36 15.22 4.82
C THR A 390 0.31 16.03 5.93
N LYS A 391 -0.31 16.10 7.11
CA LYS A 391 0.37 16.66 8.30
C LYS A 391 1.41 15.70 8.86
N ASN A 392 2.18 16.19 9.84
CA ASN A 392 3.24 15.46 10.55
C ASN A 392 2.77 14.68 11.79
N LYS A 393 1.51 14.81 12.19
CA LYS A 393 0.89 14.16 13.35
C LYS A 393 -0.57 13.84 13.06
N TYR A 394 -1.09 12.80 13.72
CA TYR A 394 -2.50 12.42 13.69
C TYR A 394 -3.39 13.54 14.27
N PRO A 395 -4.59 13.79 13.70
CA PRO A 395 -5.08 13.25 12.44
C PRO A 395 -4.28 13.85 11.27
N PHE A 396 -3.72 13.00 10.41
CA PHE A 396 -2.83 13.39 9.31
C PHE A 396 -3.57 14.06 8.15
N CYS A 397 -4.89 13.85 8.05
CA CYS A 397 -5.80 14.46 7.08
C CYS A 397 -5.89 16.00 7.18
N GLY A 398 -6.53 16.60 6.16
CA GLY A 398 -7.03 17.97 6.23
C GLY A 398 -7.10 18.63 4.86
N THR A 399 -7.26 19.96 4.84
CA THR A 399 -7.31 20.75 3.61
C THR A 399 -5.88 20.98 3.09
N GLN A 400 -5.61 20.60 1.83
CA GLN A 400 -4.36 20.94 1.17
C GLN A 400 -4.31 22.45 0.90
N MET A 401 -3.17 23.08 1.15
CA MET A 401 -2.92 24.50 0.93
C MET A 401 -1.67 24.66 0.07
N GLN A 402 -1.61 25.72 -0.73
CA GLN A 402 -0.39 26.15 -1.39
C GLN A 402 0.03 27.54 -0.87
N VAL A 403 1.30 27.67 -0.46
CA VAL A 403 1.97 28.97 -0.28
C VAL A 403 2.76 29.31 -1.54
N GLY A 404 2.80 30.58 -1.94
CA GLY A 404 3.65 31.09 -3.01
C GLY A 404 4.50 32.27 -2.51
N ILE A 405 5.82 32.24 -2.74
CA ILE A 405 6.76 33.27 -2.30
C ILE A 405 7.48 33.82 -3.54
N PHE A 406 7.18 35.06 -3.91
CA PHE A 406 7.67 35.70 -5.12
C PHE A 406 8.92 36.54 -4.81
N LEU A 407 10.03 36.19 -5.46
CA LEU A 407 11.36 36.72 -5.20
C LEU A 407 11.70 37.86 -6.16
N THR A 408 12.44 38.87 -5.69
CA THR A 408 12.99 39.91 -6.57
C THR A 408 14.29 39.44 -7.22
N ASN A 409 14.58 39.98 -8.42
CA ASN A 409 15.77 39.64 -9.22
C ASN A 409 17.12 39.90 -8.54
N ALA A 410 17.12 40.54 -7.36
CA ALA A 410 18.28 40.76 -6.52
C ALA A 410 18.68 39.53 -5.67
N THR A 411 17.83 38.49 -5.59
CA THR A 411 18.13 37.28 -4.81
C THR A 411 19.16 36.39 -5.50
N GLN A 412 20.38 36.29 -4.95
CA GLN A 412 21.51 35.53 -5.52
C GLN A 412 21.86 34.26 -4.74
N SER A 413 20.87 33.39 -4.51
CA SER A 413 21.12 31.98 -4.15
C SER A 413 19.93 31.11 -4.53
N LEU A 414 20.19 29.90 -5.05
CA LEU A 414 19.18 28.93 -5.50
C LEU A 414 19.18 27.63 -4.67
N ASN A 415 20.04 27.54 -3.65
CA ASN A 415 20.19 26.37 -2.79
C ASN A 415 19.89 26.73 -1.33
N GLY A 416 19.04 25.94 -0.68
CA GLY A 416 18.65 26.10 0.72
C GLY A 416 17.23 25.58 0.97
N MET A 417 16.67 25.92 2.14
CA MET A 417 15.30 25.59 2.50
C MET A 417 14.60 26.78 3.15
N VAL A 418 13.38 27.07 2.69
CA VAL A 418 12.50 28.09 3.26
C VAL A 418 11.49 27.41 4.17
N HIS A 419 11.42 27.86 5.42
CA HIS A 419 10.40 27.46 6.40
C HIS A 419 9.36 28.56 6.53
N CYS A 420 8.11 28.28 6.18
CA CYS A 420 6.99 29.20 6.38
C CYS A 420 6.01 28.62 7.40
N ASN A 421 5.79 29.34 8.50
CA ASN A 421 4.78 29.04 9.50
C ASN A 421 3.66 30.08 9.41
N LEU A 422 2.44 29.64 9.10
CA LEU A 422 1.25 30.49 9.04
C LEU A 422 0.19 29.99 10.03
N ARG A 423 -0.63 30.90 10.56
CA ARG A 423 -1.72 30.62 11.50
C ARG A 423 -2.93 31.53 11.29
N GLN A 424 -4.10 30.97 11.54
CA GLN A 424 -5.37 31.70 11.63
C GLN A 424 -6.18 31.08 12.77
N GLY A 425 -6.64 31.92 13.72
CA GLY A 425 -7.17 31.43 15.00
C GLY A 425 -6.15 30.56 15.74
N ASN A 426 -6.57 29.35 16.15
CA ASN A 426 -5.73 28.35 16.80
C ASN A 426 -5.00 27.42 15.81
N SER A 427 -5.47 27.31 14.58
CA SER A 427 -4.91 26.40 13.58
C SER A 427 -3.65 26.98 12.95
N SER A 428 -2.67 26.11 12.71
CA SER A 428 -1.39 26.48 12.08
C SER A 428 -0.99 25.48 11.01
N ILE A 429 -0.24 25.98 10.03
CA ILE A 429 0.29 25.22 8.90
C ILE A 429 1.77 25.53 8.73
N ASN A 430 2.54 24.51 8.38
CA ASN A 430 4.00 24.58 8.25
C ASN A 430 4.38 24.09 6.85
N PHE A 431 5.06 24.94 6.09
CA PHE A 431 5.63 24.60 4.79
C PHE A 431 7.15 24.48 4.93
N LYS A 432 7.71 23.41 4.36
CA LYS A 432 9.14 23.29 4.07
C LYS A 432 9.28 23.34 2.55
N ILE A 433 9.97 24.35 2.04
CA ILE A 433 10.13 24.55 0.60
C ILE A 433 11.61 24.39 0.26
N PRO A 434 12.02 23.32 -0.45
CA PRO A 434 13.37 23.23 -0.97
C PRO A 434 13.54 24.29 -2.07
N MET A 435 14.68 24.98 -2.09
CA MET A 435 15.04 25.81 -3.22
C MET A 435 15.64 24.96 -4.33
N GLY A 436 15.34 25.32 -5.57
CA GLY A 436 15.89 24.69 -6.77
C GLY A 436 16.33 25.72 -7.80
N ASN A 437 17.07 25.26 -8.81
CA ASN A 437 17.58 26.14 -9.87
C ASN A 437 16.45 26.64 -10.78
N GLY A 438 16.10 27.93 -10.70
CA GLY A 438 15.36 28.60 -11.77
C GLY A 438 14.39 29.73 -11.40
N PRO A 439 13.44 29.53 -10.46
CA PRO A 439 12.22 30.33 -10.48
C PRO A 439 12.28 31.61 -9.64
N SER A 440 11.65 32.67 -10.15
CA SER A 440 11.33 33.90 -9.40
C SER A 440 10.18 33.71 -8.40
N THR A 441 9.67 32.49 -8.24
CA THR A 441 8.58 32.15 -7.31
C THR A 441 8.80 30.76 -6.73
N LEU A 442 8.71 30.61 -5.42
CA LEU A 442 8.79 29.33 -4.73
C LEU A 442 7.39 28.92 -4.26
N TYR A 443 6.92 27.74 -4.66
CA TYR A 443 5.66 27.17 -4.17
C TYR A 443 5.90 26.11 -3.11
N GLY A 444 4.95 25.96 -2.19
CA GLY A 444 5.00 24.94 -1.15
C GLY A 444 3.63 24.36 -0.88
N LEU A 445 3.54 23.03 -0.86
CA LEU A 445 2.34 22.29 -0.47
C LEU A 445 2.43 21.87 0.99
N SER A 446 1.31 21.95 1.72
CA SER A 446 1.18 21.43 3.08
C SER A 446 -0.31 21.24 3.40
N VAL A 447 -0.62 20.66 4.56
CA VAL A 447 -1.99 20.40 5.01
C VAL A 447 -2.30 21.18 6.27
N MET A 448 -3.45 21.83 6.25
CA MET A 448 -4.04 22.51 7.40
C MET A 448 -4.94 21.55 8.19
N GLU A 449 -5.27 21.89 9.43
CA GLU A 449 -6.29 21.18 10.19
C GLU A 449 -7.67 21.18 9.48
N PRO A 450 -8.53 20.17 9.73
CA PRO A 450 -9.85 20.04 9.12
C PRO A 450 -10.89 21.03 9.70
N VAL A 451 -10.53 22.31 9.71
CA VAL A 451 -11.32 23.47 10.12
C VAL A 451 -11.36 24.41 8.93
N ALA A 452 -12.54 24.91 8.54
CA ALA A 452 -12.64 25.89 7.48
C ALA A 452 -11.96 27.20 7.91
N MET A 453 -11.01 27.69 7.11
CA MET A 453 -10.49 29.04 7.31
C MET A 453 -11.59 30.06 7.10
N ASN A 454 -11.60 31.10 7.92
CA ASN A 454 -12.41 32.26 7.69
C ASN A 454 -11.72 33.14 6.64
N HIS A 455 -12.33 33.27 5.46
CA HIS A 455 -11.81 34.05 4.34
C HIS A 455 -11.39 35.48 4.73
N ASP A 456 -12.16 36.12 5.60
CA ASP A 456 -12.01 37.54 5.94
C ASP A 456 -11.01 37.78 7.08
N GLN A 457 -10.60 36.72 7.80
CA GLN A 457 -9.60 36.79 8.86
C GLN A 457 -8.18 36.82 8.29
N LYS A 458 -7.40 37.81 8.72
CA LYS A 458 -5.98 37.94 8.36
C LYS A 458 -5.15 36.75 8.88
N VAL A 459 -4.34 36.17 8.00
CA VAL A 459 -3.42 35.08 8.34
C VAL A 459 -2.10 35.68 8.81
N LYS A 460 -1.60 35.25 9.97
CA LYS A 460 -0.35 35.77 10.56
C LYS A 460 0.71 34.69 10.57
N GLY A 461 1.98 35.06 10.49
CA GLY A 461 3.04 34.04 10.45
C GLY A 461 4.46 34.57 10.50
N SER A 462 5.38 33.72 10.08
CA SER A 462 6.76 34.07 9.75
C SER A 462 7.34 33.20 8.66
N ILE A 463 8.34 33.74 7.95
CA ILE A 463 9.19 33.00 7.02
C ILE A 463 10.64 33.10 7.52
N ALA A 464 11.35 31.97 7.49
CA ALA A 464 12.80 31.90 7.69
C ALA A 464 13.45 31.16 6.52
N TYR A 465 14.68 31.54 6.18
CA TYR A 465 15.48 30.94 5.11
C TYR A 465 16.80 30.43 5.68
N TYR A 466 17.12 29.17 5.39
CA TYR A 466 18.34 28.48 5.80
C TYR A 466 19.13 28.07 4.55
N GLN A 467 20.38 28.50 4.44
CA GLN A 467 21.20 28.25 3.24
C GLN A 467 21.72 26.81 3.23
N ASN A 468 21.93 26.20 4.40
CA ASN A 468 22.21 24.77 4.55
C ASN A 468 20.99 24.06 5.16
N PRO A 469 20.35 23.09 4.47
CA PRO A 469 19.22 22.34 5.02
C PRO A 469 19.50 21.59 6.34
N ASN A 470 20.77 21.39 6.70
CA ASN A 470 21.21 20.74 7.95
C ASN A 470 21.55 21.74 9.07
N GLU A 471 21.42 23.05 8.87
CA GLU A 471 21.59 24.04 9.94
C GLU A 471 20.52 23.88 11.02
N LYS A 472 20.96 23.60 12.25
CA LYS A 472 20.08 23.64 13.43
C LYS A 472 19.72 25.10 13.73
N GLN A 473 18.52 25.34 14.24
CA GLN A 473 17.98 26.68 14.57
C GLN A 473 18.83 27.51 15.56
N ASN A 474 19.87 26.94 16.17
CA ASN A 474 20.78 27.60 17.11
C ASN A 474 22.20 27.80 16.54
N GLY A 475 22.41 27.66 15.23
CA GLY A 475 23.67 28.02 14.57
C GLY A 475 23.87 29.54 14.55
N THR A 476 25.09 30.01 14.81
CA THR A 476 25.45 31.44 14.77
C THR A 476 25.72 31.98 13.37
N ASP A 477 25.85 31.10 12.39
CA ASP A 477 26.10 31.47 11.00
C ASP A 477 24.81 31.91 10.31
N ALA A 478 24.65 33.22 10.13
CA ALA A 478 23.60 33.77 9.28
C ALA A 478 23.91 33.46 7.80
N PRO A 479 22.89 33.23 6.95
CA PRO A 479 23.12 33.00 5.52
C PRO A 479 23.86 34.18 4.90
N LYS A 480 24.89 33.90 4.09
CA LYS A 480 25.86 34.93 3.64
C LYS A 480 25.25 36.04 2.80
N GLN A 481 24.10 35.78 2.19
CA GLN A 481 23.19 36.79 1.65
C GLN A 481 21.75 36.41 2.01
N PRO A 482 20.88 37.39 2.28
CA PRO A 482 19.45 37.16 2.43
C PRO A 482 18.79 36.91 1.07
N MET A 483 17.58 36.35 1.09
CA MET A 483 16.67 36.45 -0.05
C MET A 483 15.80 37.69 0.08
N LEU A 484 15.31 38.21 -1.04
CA LEU A 484 14.40 39.34 -1.11
C LEU A 484 13.10 38.92 -1.81
N ALA A 485 11.96 39.14 -1.14
CA ALA A 485 10.64 38.75 -1.62
C ALA A 485 9.67 39.95 -1.62
N TYR A 486 8.96 40.17 -2.74
CA TYR A 486 8.03 41.29 -2.91
C TYR A 486 6.56 40.89 -2.71
N LYS A 487 6.22 39.60 -2.83
CA LYS A 487 4.87 39.09 -2.62
C LYS A 487 4.89 37.71 -1.96
N VAL A 488 3.94 37.49 -1.04
CA VAL A 488 3.65 36.18 -0.43
C VAL A 488 2.15 35.93 -0.58
N THR A 489 1.78 34.70 -0.97
CA THR A 489 0.40 34.24 -1.10
C THR A 489 0.17 32.95 -0.33
N LEU A 490 -1.07 32.72 0.09
CA LEU A 490 -1.61 31.45 0.56
C LEU A 490 -2.94 31.22 -0.16
N ARG A 491 -3.20 30.01 -0.67
CA ARG A 491 -4.51 29.61 -1.21
C ARG A 491 -4.95 28.24 -0.73
N ASP A 492 -6.26 28.07 -0.61
CA ASP A 492 -6.92 26.78 -0.33
C ASP A 492 -7.58 26.18 -1.60
N THR A 493 -8.09 24.96 -1.47
CA THR A 493 -8.74 24.22 -2.56
C THR A 493 -10.21 24.59 -2.78
N ASN A 494 -10.74 25.58 -2.05
CA ASN A 494 -12.16 26.00 -2.08
C ASN A 494 -12.36 27.34 -2.80
N GLY A 495 -11.29 28.11 -2.98
CA GLY A 495 -11.27 29.40 -3.68
C GLY A 495 -10.72 30.54 -2.82
N ASN A 496 -10.46 30.29 -1.54
CA ASN A 496 -9.97 31.30 -0.61
C ASN A 496 -8.49 31.59 -0.87
N SER A 497 -8.14 32.87 -0.90
CA SER A 497 -6.77 33.33 -1.04
C SER A 497 -6.46 34.45 -0.04
N TRP A 498 -5.20 34.52 0.37
CA TRP A 498 -4.65 35.59 1.19
C TRP A 498 -3.29 36.01 0.66
N SER A 499 -2.96 37.30 0.76
CA SER A 499 -1.70 37.83 0.23
C SER A 499 -1.13 38.99 1.04
N MET A 500 0.17 39.20 0.86
CA MET A 500 0.91 40.38 1.28
C MET A 500 1.86 40.79 0.15
N CYS A 501 1.84 42.06 -0.21
CA CYS A 501 2.77 42.67 -1.16
C CYS A 501 3.56 43.78 -0.45
N THR A 502 4.81 43.97 -0.87
CA THR A 502 5.78 44.90 -0.29
C THR A 502 6.80 45.28 -1.36
N ASN A 503 7.51 46.40 -1.20
CA ASN A 503 8.55 46.79 -2.14
C ASN A 503 9.74 45.81 -2.10
N ASP A 504 10.12 45.36 -0.91
CA ASP A 504 10.98 44.22 -0.64
C ASP A 504 10.75 43.74 0.81
N VAL A 505 10.99 42.45 1.08
CA VAL A 505 11.10 41.87 2.42
C VAL A 505 12.30 40.93 2.47
N GLN A 506 13.16 41.16 3.45
CA GLN A 506 14.38 40.39 3.69
C GLN A 506 14.07 39.07 4.42
N LEU A 507 14.45 37.94 3.82
CA LEU A 507 14.31 36.60 4.37
C LEU A 507 15.69 36.02 4.72
N GLN A 508 15.82 35.48 5.93
CA GLN A 508 17.07 35.02 6.53
C GLN A 508 16.78 33.98 7.64
N ALA A 509 17.81 33.45 8.31
CA ALA A 509 17.63 32.42 9.34
C ALA A 509 16.84 32.90 10.57
N LYS A 510 16.89 34.21 10.87
CA LYS A 510 16.00 34.86 11.83
C LYS A 510 14.61 35.04 11.18
N PRO A 511 13.52 34.47 11.75
CA PRO A 511 12.20 34.54 11.13
C PRO A 511 11.68 35.98 10.96
N THR A 512 11.31 36.32 9.73
CA THR A 512 10.65 37.59 9.40
C THR A 512 9.14 37.41 9.53
N HIS A 513 8.50 38.23 10.37
CA HIS A 513 7.06 38.16 10.62
C HIS A 513 6.24 38.86 9.52
N LEU A 514 5.07 38.28 9.21
CA LEU A 514 4.19 38.76 8.14
C LEU A 514 2.71 38.63 8.50
N THR A 515 1.85 39.37 7.80
CA THR A 515 0.39 39.25 7.87
C THR A 515 -0.19 39.31 6.47
N LEU A 516 -0.81 38.22 6.03
CA LEU A 516 -1.57 38.15 4.79
C LEU A 516 -2.99 38.69 5.03
N ASN A 517 -3.46 39.54 4.12
CA ASN A 517 -4.85 40.00 4.07
C ASN A 517 -5.64 39.11 3.11
N SER A 518 -6.97 39.13 3.21
CA SER A 518 -7.85 38.41 2.28
C SER A 518 -7.70 38.90 0.83
N GLY A 519 -7.80 37.99 -0.13
CA GLY A 519 -7.66 38.27 -1.57
C GLY A 519 -6.22 38.44 -2.05
N SER A 520 -6.09 38.90 -3.31
CA SER A 520 -4.81 39.22 -3.95
C SER A 520 -4.54 40.73 -3.99
N CYS A 521 -3.36 41.12 -3.52
CA CYS A 521 -2.61 42.28 -4.03
C CYS A 521 -1.85 41.92 -5.33
#